data_AF-A0A8X6P9H4-F1
#
_entry.id   AF-A0A8X6P9H4-F1
#
_cell.length_a   1.000
_cell.length_b   1.000
_cell.length_c   1.000
_cell.angle_alpha   90.00
_cell.angle_beta   90.00
_cell.angle_gamma   90.00
#
_symmetry.space_group_name_H-M   'P 1'
#
loop_
_entity.id
_entity.type
_entity.pdbx_description
1 polymer ?
#
loop_
_entity_poly.entity_id
_entity_poly.type
_entity_poly.pdbx_seq_one_letter_code
_entity_poly.pdbx_strand_id
1 'polypeptide(L)'
;MDPEERTFSHRAHLTKHQRLPRSYKEVEKILKDVKACKGNVKSLLNNSRLRGSVLKKVYALSVNVLRKRHLLDKIIQNTQLLEREQLLREDLAEILVYELIFGKGLPGESRPVAAVKKYRLKILDAYQEAIKFDSLSLEDLLTIPRYVRINTLRISVSDVVNNLTNAKYRHIQYGPETSEDE
;
A
#
# COMPACT_ATOMS: atom_id res chain seq x y z
N MET A 1 -3.28 56.64 -20.63
CA MET A 1 -2.88 55.75 -19.52
C MET A 1 -4.09 54.90 -19.23
N ASP A 2 -4.17 53.74 -19.88
CA ASP A 2 -5.33 52.86 -19.76
C ASP A 2 -5.14 51.91 -18.58
N PRO A 3 -6.15 51.77 -17.70
CA PRO A 3 -6.08 50.84 -16.58
C PRO A 3 -6.42 49.45 -17.11
N GLU A 4 -5.40 48.58 -17.20
CA GLU A 4 -5.58 47.18 -17.56
C GLU A 4 -6.54 46.48 -16.59
N GLU A 5 -7.63 45.97 -17.15
CA GLU A 5 -8.63 45.16 -16.48
C GLU A 5 -8.00 43.90 -15.87
N ARG A 6 -7.75 43.92 -14.55
CA ARG A 6 -7.52 42.70 -13.78
C ARG A 6 -8.82 41.90 -13.68
N THR A 7 -9.12 41.14 -14.71
CA THR A 7 -10.19 40.15 -14.68
C THR A 7 -9.78 39.00 -13.75
N PHE A 8 -10.26 39.05 -12.51
CA PHE A 8 -10.17 37.91 -11.60
C PHE A 8 -11.08 36.79 -12.12
N SER A 9 -10.53 35.91 -12.96
CA SER A 9 -11.20 34.68 -13.38
C SER A 9 -11.59 33.87 -12.14
N HIS A 10 -12.88 33.90 -11.79
CA HIS A 10 -13.43 33.06 -10.73
C HIS A 10 -13.30 31.60 -11.16
N ARG A 11 -12.40 30.86 -10.50
CA ARG A 11 -12.25 29.41 -10.72
C ARG A 11 -13.59 28.74 -10.43
N ALA A 12 -14.23 28.24 -11.48
CA ALA A 12 -15.45 27.46 -11.36
C ALA A 12 -15.30 26.33 -10.32
N HIS A 13 -16.33 26.14 -9.51
CA HIS A 13 -16.34 25.07 -8.52
C HIS A 13 -16.30 23.70 -9.20
N LEU A 14 -15.26 22.91 -8.92
CA LEU A 14 -15.13 21.53 -9.40
C LEU A 14 -16.36 20.71 -9.01
N THR A 15 -16.92 19.96 -9.95
CA THR A 15 -18.04 19.05 -9.69
C THR A 15 -17.61 17.84 -8.86
N LYS A 16 -18.56 17.11 -8.28
CA LYS A 16 -18.27 15.93 -7.42
C LYS A 16 -17.41 14.88 -8.12
N HIS A 17 -17.62 14.65 -9.42
CA HIS A 17 -16.90 13.65 -10.22
C HIS A 17 -15.48 14.08 -10.61
N GLN A 18 -15.23 15.39 -10.68
CA GLN A 18 -13.90 15.96 -10.93
C GLN A 18 -13.03 16.00 -9.67
N ARG A 19 -13.61 15.78 -8.49
CA ARG A 19 -12.89 15.75 -7.21
C ARG A 19 -12.50 14.32 -6.84
N LEU A 20 -11.26 14.16 -6.40
CA LEU A 20 -10.81 12.91 -5.82
C LEU A 20 -11.55 12.64 -4.49
N PRO A 21 -12.04 11.41 -4.24
CA PRO A 21 -12.73 11.10 -3.00
C PRO A 21 -11.85 11.36 -1.78
N ARG A 22 -12.47 11.85 -0.70
CA ARG A 22 -11.76 12.23 0.53
C ARG A 22 -10.89 11.11 1.11
N SER A 23 -11.35 9.86 1.01
CA SER A 23 -10.60 8.69 1.49
C SER A 23 -9.19 8.61 0.93
N TYR A 24 -8.98 8.93 -0.35
CA TYR A 24 -7.67 8.86 -0.99
C TYR A 24 -6.69 9.89 -0.42
N LYS A 25 -7.17 11.09 -0.13
CA LYS A 25 -6.35 12.14 0.51
C LYS A 25 -5.94 11.76 1.93
N GLU A 26 -6.85 11.09 2.66
CA GLU A 26 -6.55 10.62 4.02
C GLU A 26 -5.55 9.45 3.98
N VAL A 27 -5.69 8.52 3.03
CA VAL A 27 -4.72 7.43 2.81
C VAL A 27 -3.35 8.01 2.47
N GLU A 28 -3.29 8.96 1.53
CA GLU A 28 -2.04 9.62 1.15
C GLU A 28 -1.33 10.25 2.35
N LYS A 29 -2.08 10.95 3.22
CA LYS A 29 -1.53 11.52 4.46
C LYS A 29 -0.95 10.43 5.36
N ILE A 30 -1.66 9.32 5.55
CA ILE A 30 -1.20 8.20 6.38
C ILE A 30 0.05 7.56 5.79
N LEU A 31 0.08 7.31 4.48
CA LEU A 31 1.25 6.74 3.82
C LEU A 31 2.48 7.65 4.02
N LYS A 32 2.30 8.96 3.86
CA LYS A 32 3.36 9.94 4.11
C LYS A 32 3.86 9.90 5.56
N ASP A 33 2.96 9.83 6.54
CA ASP A 33 3.31 9.78 7.96
C ASP A 33 3.97 8.44 8.35
N VAL A 34 3.57 7.32 7.73
CA VAL A 34 4.22 6.00 7.87
C VAL A 34 5.63 6.03 7.27
N LYS A 35 5.79 6.58 6.06
CA LYS A 35 7.10 6.73 5.40
C LYS A 35 8.04 7.63 6.22
N ALA A 36 7.49 8.64 6.91
CA ALA A 36 8.22 9.50 7.83
C ALA A 36 8.43 8.89 9.25
N CYS A 37 8.16 7.60 9.44
CA CYS A 37 8.34 6.87 10.70
C CYS A 37 7.59 7.46 11.91
N LYS A 38 6.48 8.19 11.69
CA LYS A 38 5.69 8.80 12.79
C LYS A 38 4.82 7.82 13.56
N GLY A 39 4.69 6.58 13.06
CA GLY A 39 3.92 5.52 13.68
C GLY A 39 3.42 4.50 12.66
N ASN A 40 2.83 3.41 13.17
CA ASN A 40 2.18 2.41 12.33
C ASN A 40 0.77 2.86 11.90
N VAL A 41 0.22 2.23 10.86
CA VAL A 41 -1.10 2.57 10.28
C VAL A 41 -2.22 2.59 11.33
N LYS A 42 -2.25 1.61 12.26
CA LYS A 42 -3.29 1.51 13.28
C LYS A 42 -3.22 2.69 14.26
N SER A 43 -2.04 3.01 14.75
CA SER A 43 -1.82 4.13 15.67
C SER A 43 -2.20 5.47 15.02
N LEU A 44 -1.76 5.70 13.78
CA LEU A 44 -2.07 6.92 13.02
C LEU A 44 -3.57 7.07 12.78
N LEU A 45 -4.27 5.98 12.49
CA LEU A 45 -5.72 5.98 12.28
C LEU A 45 -6.51 6.19 13.57
N ASN A 46 -6.07 5.60 14.68
CA ASN A 46 -6.68 5.82 15.98
C ASN A 46 -6.58 7.29 16.41
N ASN A 47 -5.44 7.94 16.11
CA ASN A 47 -5.22 9.36 16.36
C ASN A 47 -5.97 10.28 15.38
N SER A 48 -6.50 9.73 14.28
CA SER A 48 -7.27 10.49 13.30
C SER A 48 -8.71 10.73 13.76
N ARG A 49 -9.36 11.75 13.18
CA ARG A 49 -10.79 12.03 13.39
C ARG A 49 -11.71 11.17 12.50
N LEU A 50 -11.17 10.17 11.81
CA LEU A 50 -11.94 9.31 10.89
C LEU A 50 -12.78 8.29 11.66
N ARG A 51 -14.02 8.08 11.23
CA ARG A 51 -14.96 7.14 11.88
C ARG A 51 -15.76 6.35 10.84
N GLY A 52 -16.41 5.27 11.29
CA GLY A 52 -17.36 4.48 10.51
C GLY A 52 -16.77 3.84 9.24
N SER A 53 -17.53 3.88 8.14
CA SER A 53 -17.15 3.25 6.87
C SER A 53 -15.89 3.86 6.24
N VAL A 54 -15.67 5.17 6.43
CA VAL A 54 -14.48 5.86 5.88
C VAL A 54 -13.21 5.34 6.55
N LEU A 55 -13.22 5.17 7.88
CA LEU A 55 -12.09 4.60 8.62
C LEU A 55 -11.72 3.20 8.09
N LYS A 56 -12.72 2.33 7.91
CA LYS A 56 -12.52 0.97 7.38
C LYS A 56 -11.92 0.98 5.97
N LYS A 57 -12.43 1.86 5.10
CA LYS A 57 -11.90 2.03 3.73
C LYS A 57 -10.46 2.51 3.72
N VAL A 58 -10.16 3.55 4.51
CA VAL A 58 -8.81 4.12 4.61
C VAL A 58 -7.84 3.08 5.19
N TYR A 59 -8.22 2.36 6.24
CA TYR A 59 -7.42 1.27 6.80
C TYR A 59 -7.10 0.20 5.77
N ALA A 60 -8.13 -0.36 5.12
CA ALA A 60 -7.97 -1.43 4.14
C ALA A 60 -7.07 -1.00 2.98
N LEU A 61 -7.32 0.19 2.43
CA LEU A 61 -6.54 0.71 1.30
C LEU A 61 -5.08 0.98 1.70
N SER A 62 -4.84 1.61 2.85
CA SER A 62 -3.47 1.89 3.33
C SER A 62 -2.66 0.61 3.55
N VAL A 63 -3.25 -0.39 4.21
CA VAL A 63 -2.57 -1.66 4.50
C VAL A 63 -2.26 -2.42 3.21
N ASN A 64 -3.20 -2.47 2.27
CA ASN A 64 -2.98 -3.20 1.02
C ASN A 64 -1.95 -2.51 0.11
N VAL A 65 -1.96 -1.18 0.04
CA VAL A 65 -0.93 -0.41 -0.68
C VAL A 65 0.45 -0.67 -0.08
N LEU A 66 0.58 -0.57 1.25
CA LEU A 66 1.86 -0.84 1.93
C LEU A 66 2.34 -2.28 1.74
N ARG A 67 1.43 -3.26 1.77
CA ARG A 67 1.78 -4.67 1.53
C ARG A 67 2.39 -4.88 0.15
N LYS A 68 1.93 -4.14 -0.86
CA LYS A 68 2.40 -4.26 -2.24
C LYS A 68 3.35 -3.15 -2.66
N ARG A 69 3.89 -2.38 -1.70
CA ARG A 69 4.67 -1.17 -1.98
C ARG A 69 5.83 -1.44 -2.93
N HIS A 70 6.64 -2.47 -2.67
CA HIS A 70 7.77 -2.83 -3.53
C HIS A 70 7.38 -3.05 -5.00
N LEU A 71 6.28 -3.77 -5.23
CA LEU A 71 5.74 -3.99 -6.56
C LEU A 71 5.23 -2.69 -7.20
N LEU A 72 4.54 -1.84 -6.43
CA LEU A 72 4.06 -0.54 -6.91
C LEU A 72 5.21 0.40 -7.27
N ASP A 73 6.26 0.44 -6.45
CA ASP A 73 7.46 1.24 -6.67
C ASP A 73 8.16 0.82 -7.98
N LYS A 74 8.35 -0.48 -8.22
CA LYS A 74 8.87 -1.04 -9.49
C LYS A 74 8.04 -0.59 -10.70
N ILE A 75 6.71 -0.69 -10.61
CA ILE A 75 5.80 -0.30 -11.70
C ILE A 75 5.91 1.20 -11.98
N ILE A 76 5.93 2.03 -10.94
CA ILE A 76 6.04 3.49 -11.08
C ILE A 76 7.39 3.88 -11.72
N GLN A 77 8.48 3.23 -11.32
CA GLN A 77 9.81 3.43 -11.91
C GLN A 77 9.86 3.00 -13.38
N ASN A 78 9.42 1.77 -13.70
CA ASN A 78 9.44 1.25 -15.07
C ASN A 78 8.59 2.09 -16.03
N THR A 79 7.47 2.62 -15.55
CA THR A 79 6.59 3.47 -16.38
C THR A 79 7.05 4.92 -16.48
N GLN A 80 8.01 5.34 -15.64
CA GLN A 80 8.46 6.73 -15.48
C GLN A 80 7.27 7.68 -15.25
N LEU A 81 6.27 7.23 -14.50
CA LEU A 81 5.00 7.92 -14.38
C LEU A 81 5.15 9.32 -13.75
N LEU A 82 5.99 9.42 -12.73
CA LEU A 82 6.24 10.68 -12.00
C LEU A 82 7.07 11.69 -12.79
N GLU A 83 7.93 11.21 -13.70
CA GLU A 83 8.72 12.08 -14.59
C GLU A 83 7.82 12.71 -15.66
N ARG A 84 6.88 11.93 -16.21
CA ARG A 84 5.96 12.37 -17.26
C ARG A 84 4.85 13.27 -16.74
N GLU A 85 4.41 13.06 -15.50
CA GLU A 85 3.31 13.79 -14.88
C GLU A 85 3.78 14.41 -13.55
N GLN A 86 4.58 15.48 -13.64
CA GLN A 86 5.21 16.15 -12.49
C GLN A 86 4.21 16.68 -11.43
N LEU A 87 2.95 16.87 -11.81
CA LEU A 87 1.89 17.31 -10.88
C LEU A 87 1.31 16.17 -10.04
N LEU A 88 1.64 14.91 -10.38
CA LEU A 88 1.20 13.74 -9.65
C LEU A 88 2.16 13.48 -8.48
N ARG A 89 1.62 13.52 -7.26
CA ARG A 89 2.39 13.18 -6.06
C ARG A 89 2.65 11.67 -6.01
N GLU A 90 3.84 11.29 -5.59
CA GLU A 90 4.30 9.89 -5.47
C GLU A 90 3.33 9.03 -4.64
N ASP A 91 3.04 9.46 -3.40
CA ASP A 91 2.13 8.74 -2.50
C ASP A 91 0.73 8.54 -3.12
N LEU A 92 0.26 9.52 -3.90
CA LEU A 92 -1.02 9.42 -4.59
C LEU A 92 -0.94 8.50 -5.82
N ALA A 93 0.19 8.49 -6.53
CA ALA A 93 0.43 7.60 -7.66
C ALA A 93 0.35 6.13 -7.22
N GLU A 94 1.00 5.76 -6.11
CA GLU A 94 0.93 4.40 -5.53
C GLU A 94 -0.50 3.93 -5.30
N ILE A 95 -1.33 4.79 -4.67
CA ILE A 95 -2.73 4.47 -4.37
C ILE A 95 -3.54 4.28 -5.65
N LEU A 96 -3.34 5.15 -6.64
CA LEU A 96 -4.09 5.09 -7.90
C LEU A 96 -3.65 3.89 -8.76
N VAL A 97 -2.35 3.61 -8.84
CA VAL A 97 -1.82 2.42 -9.53
C VAL A 97 -2.35 1.15 -8.85
N TYR A 98 -2.38 1.10 -7.51
CA TYR A 98 -2.97 -0.02 -6.78
C TYR A 98 -4.45 -0.22 -7.13
N GLU A 99 -5.27 0.84 -7.12
CA GLU A 99 -6.69 0.76 -7.45
C GLU A 99 -6.95 0.44 -8.93
N LEU A 100 -6.03 0.80 -9.82
CA LEU A 100 -6.10 0.46 -11.23
C LEU A 100 -5.90 -1.05 -11.46
N ILE A 101 -4.96 -1.67 -10.73
CA ILE A 101 -4.55 -3.07 -10.92
C ILE A 101 -5.40 -4.02 -10.07
N PHE A 102 -5.54 -3.74 -8.78
CA PHE A 102 -6.19 -4.63 -7.80
C PHE A 102 -7.57 -4.14 -7.34
N GLY A 103 -7.90 -2.89 -7.62
CA GLY A 103 -9.15 -2.28 -7.22
C GLY A 103 -10.31 -2.58 -8.15
N LYS A 104 -11.42 -1.89 -7.91
CA LYS A 104 -12.62 -1.95 -8.78
C LYS A 104 -12.55 -0.96 -9.95
N GLY A 105 -11.41 -0.30 -10.12
CA GLY A 105 -11.20 0.78 -11.08
C GLY A 105 -11.06 2.16 -10.44
N LEU A 106 -10.59 3.12 -11.23
CA LEU A 106 -10.27 4.46 -10.75
C LEU A 106 -11.52 5.34 -10.60
N PRO A 107 -11.68 6.06 -9.46
CA PRO A 107 -12.86 6.87 -9.22
C PRO A 107 -12.83 8.21 -9.96
N GLY A 108 -13.91 8.51 -10.68
CA GLY A 108 -14.14 9.82 -11.28
C GLY A 108 -13.15 10.21 -12.38
N GLU A 109 -13.04 11.52 -12.60
CA GLU A 109 -12.28 12.14 -13.71
C GLU A 109 -11.37 13.27 -13.22
N SER A 110 -10.93 13.18 -11.95
CA SER A 110 -9.97 14.14 -11.42
C SER A 110 -8.66 14.11 -12.22
N ARG A 111 -7.95 15.25 -12.31
CA ARG A 111 -6.66 15.36 -13.00
C ARG A 111 -5.66 14.22 -12.71
N PRO A 112 -5.39 13.84 -11.44
CA PRO A 112 -4.47 12.72 -11.17
C PRO A 112 -5.02 11.37 -11.65
N VAL A 113 -6.33 11.17 -11.60
CA VAL A 113 -6.98 9.96 -12.13
C VAL A 113 -6.87 9.91 -13.65
N ALA A 114 -7.08 11.03 -14.35
CA ALA A 114 -6.94 11.12 -15.79
C ALA A 114 -5.50 10.83 -16.24
N ALA A 115 -4.50 11.35 -15.50
CA ALA A 115 -3.09 11.07 -15.73
C ALA A 115 -2.80 9.56 -15.66
N VAL A 116 -3.24 8.88 -14.61
CA VAL A 116 -3.05 7.43 -14.47
C VAL A 116 -3.82 6.64 -15.54
N LYS A 117 -5.03 7.06 -15.90
CA LYS A 117 -5.82 6.44 -16.99
C LYS A 117 -5.11 6.53 -18.34
N LYS A 118 -4.47 7.66 -18.65
CA LYS A 118 -3.71 7.88 -19.89
C LYS A 118 -2.57 6.86 -20.06
N TYR A 119 -1.93 6.46 -18.97
CA TYR A 119 -0.83 5.48 -18.98
C TYR A 119 -1.27 4.06 -18.62
N ARG A 120 -2.58 3.76 -18.62
CA ARG A 120 -3.14 2.47 -18.17
C ARG A 120 -2.47 1.26 -18.82
N LEU A 121 -2.31 1.24 -20.15
CA LEU A 121 -1.71 0.10 -20.85
C LEU A 121 -0.28 -0.15 -20.39
N LYS A 122 0.56 0.91 -20.38
CA LYS A 122 1.94 0.82 -19.90
C LYS A 122 2.06 0.34 -18.45
N ILE A 123 1.12 0.75 -17.59
CA ILE A 123 1.09 0.30 -16.18
C ILE A 123 0.75 -1.19 -16.09
N LEU A 124 -0.19 -1.67 -16.91
CA LEU A 124 -0.55 -3.08 -16.95
C LEU A 124 0.57 -3.95 -17.53
N ASP A 125 1.26 -3.47 -18.57
CA ASP A 125 2.42 -4.16 -19.15
C ASP A 125 3.56 -4.26 -18.13
N ALA A 126 3.90 -3.15 -17.47
CA ALA A 126 4.91 -3.12 -16.41
C ALA A 126 4.54 -4.01 -15.21
N TYR A 127 3.25 -4.14 -14.89
CA TYR A 127 2.78 -5.08 -13.87
C TYR A 127 3.00 -6.54 -14.29
N GLN A 128 2.70 -6.90 -15.54
CA GLN A 128 2.95 -8.25 -16.04
C GLN A 128 4.44 -8.60 -16.05
N GLU A 129 5.30 -7.67 -16.46
CA GLU A 129 6.75 -7.82 -16.37
C GLU A 129 7.22 -7.98 -14.94
N ALA A 130 6.71 -7.15 -14.02
CA ALA A 130 7.06 -7.23 -12.61
C ALA A 130 6.66 -8.57 -12.01
N ILE A 131 5.45 -9.10 -12.25
CA ILE A 131 5.05 -10.42 -11.71
C ILE A 131 5.90 -11.56 -12.27
N LYS A 132 6.27 -11.52 -13.55
CA LYS A 132 7.13 -12.56 -14.14
C LYS A 132 8.48 -12.66 -13.43
N PHE A 133 8.96 -11.54 -12.89
CA PHE A 133 10.22 -11.46 -12.14
C PHE A 133 10.03 -11.68 -10.63
N ASP A 134 8.89 -11.27 -10.07
CA ASP A 134 8.56 -11.31 -8.63
C ASP A 134 7.77 -12.57 -8.22
N SER A 135 7.49 -13.49 -9.14
CA SER A 135 6.82 -14.79 -8.88
C SER A 135 7.59 -15.66 -7.89
N LEU A 136 8.86 -15.34 -7.61
CA LEU A 136 9.66 -15.95 -6.55
C LEU A 136 9.40 -15.33 -5.15
N SER A 137 8.74 -14.17 -5.03
CA SER A 137 8.64 -13.40 -3.77
C SER A 137 7.22 -13.18 -3.24
N LEU A 138 6.19 -13.34 -4.06
CA LEU A 138 4.79 -13.17 -3.61
C LEU A 138 4.34 -14.26 -2.62
N GLU A 139 4.86 -15.47 -2.75
CA GLU A 139 4.62 -16.56 -1.79
C GLU A 139 5.33 -16.29 -0.46
N ASP A 140 6.56 -15.74 -0.50
CA ASP A 140 7.34 -15.39 0.70
C ASP A 140 6.71 -14.26 1.54
N LEU A 141 6.01 -13.32 0.89
CA LEU A 141 5.27 -12.27 1.59
C LEU A 141 3.95 -12.77 2.22
N LEU A 142 3.44 -13.92 1.79
CA LEU A 142 2.22 -14.53 2.34
C LEU A 142 2.48 -15.33 3.63
N THR A 143 3.73 -15.74 3.85
CA THR A 143 4.15 -16.55 5.01
C THR A 143 5.01 -15.74 5.97
N ILE A 144 4.54 -14.56 6.40
CA ILE A 144 5.14 -13.93 7.58
C ILE A 144 5.00 -14.92 8.75
N PRO A 145 6.12 -15.40 9.33
CA PRO A 145 6.06 -16.41 10.37
C PRO A 145 5.31 -15.86 11.59
N ARG A 146 4.42 -16.69 12.14
CA ARG A 146 3.68 -16.35 13.36
C ARG A 146 4.50 -16.77 14.57
N TYR A 147 5.14 -15.80 15.21
CA TYR A 147 5.86 -16.01 16.46
C TYR A 147 4.89 -16.13 17.64
N VAL A 148 5.14 -17.11 18.51
CA VAL A 148 4.39 -17.33 19.75
C VAL A 148 5.37 -17.48 20.90
N ARG A 149 5.12 -16.77 22.01
CA ARG A 149 5.88 -16.94 23.25
C ARG A 149 5.22 -18.00 24.11
N ILE A 150 5.96 -19.03 24.49
CA ILE A 150 5.48 -20.07 25.40
C ILE A 150 5.46 -19.52 26.83
N ASN A 151 4.36 -19.76 27.56
CA ASN A 151 4.27 -19.45 28.98
C ASN A 151 4.83 -20.59 29.83
N THR A 152 6.11 -20.48 30.18
CA THR A 152 6.88 -21.50 30.92
C THR A 152 6.40 -21.73 32.35
N LEU A 153 5.58 -20.85 32.92
CA LEU A 153 4.94 -21.06 34.22
C LEU A 153 3.83 -22.11 34.17
N ARG A 154 3.26 -22.37 32.98
CA ARG A 154 2.14 -23.31 32.80
C ARG A 154 2.53 -24.60 32.09
N ILE A 155 3.52 -24.55 31.20
CA ILE A 155 3.93 -25.68 30.38
C ILE A 155 5.39 -25.50 29.95
N SER A 156 6.16 -26.59 29.95
CA SER A 156 7.56 -26.54 29.50
C SER A 156 7.65 -26.41 27.97
N VAL A 157 8.79 -25.93 27.47
CA VAL A 157 9.02 -25.82 26.02
C VAL A 157 8.99 -27.19 25.36
N SER A 158 9.60 -28.21 25.98
CA SER A 158 9.60 -29.59 25.50
C SER A 158 8.18 -30.16 25.38
N ASP A 159 7.31 -29.90 26.36
CA ASP A 159 5.93 -30.40 26.32
C ASP A 159 5.13 -29.74 25.20
N VAL A 160 5.35 -28.45 24.94
CA VAL A 160 4.71 -27.75 23.82
C VAL A 160 5.18 -28.34 22.49
N VAL A 161 6.49 -28.56 22.31
CA VAL A 161 7.03 -29.19 21.09
C VAL A 161 6.41 -30.57 20.89
N ASN A 162 6.38 -31.41 21.94
CA ASN A 162 5.76 -32.74 21.87
C ASN A 162 4.28 -32.66 21.48
N ASN A 163 3.52 -31.74 22.08
CA ASN A 163 2.11 -31.54 21.75
C ASN A 163 1.91 -31.08 20.29
N LEU A 164 2.78 -30.21 19.77
CA LEU A 164 2.75 -29.77 18.39
C LEU A 164 3.13 -30.91 17.43
N THR A 165 4.14 -31.71 17.76
CA THR A 165 4.52 -32.89 16.97
C THR A 165 3.38 -33.92 16.94
N ASN A 166 2.71 -34.16 18.07
CA ASN A 166 1.53 -35.01 18.16
C ASN A 166 0.36 -34.47 17.32
N ALA A 167 0.23 -33.14 17.24
CA ALA A 167 -0.71 -32.46 16.35
C ALA A 167 -0.24 -32.39 14.88
N LYS A 168 0.81 -33.14 14.51
CA LYS A 168 1.38 -33.28 13.17
C LYS A 168 2.05 -32.02 12.61
N TYR A 169 2.54 -31.12 13.48
CA TYR A 169 3.38 -29.99 13.05
C TYR A 169 4.85 -30.42 12.92
N ARG A 170 5.56 -29.84 11.95
CA ARG A 170 7.00 -30.05 11.74
C ARG A 170 7.79 -29.25 12.78
N HIS A 171 8.68 -29.93 13.50
CA HIS A 171 9.64 -29.29 14.40
C HIS A 171 11.00 -29.21 13.69
N ILE A 172 11.58 -28.01 13.66
CA ILE A 172 12.93 -27.75 13.16
C ILE A 172 13.67 -27.03 14.28
N GLN A 173 14.81 -27.56 14.68
CA GLN A 173 15.66 -26.97 15.72
C GLN A 173 16.97 -26.53 15.08
N TYR A 174 17.25 -25.22 15.15
CA TYR A 174 18.50 -24.64 14.68
C TYR A 174 19.50 -24.63 15.84
N GLY A 175 20.67 -25.23 15.63
CA GLY A 175 21.80 -25.25 16.56
C GLY A 175 23.00 -24.47 16.01
N PRO A 176 24.11 -24.35 16.78
CA PRO A 176 25.30 -23.61 16.35
C PRO A 176 26.00 -24.21 15.10
N GLU A 177 25.73 -25.47 14.76
CA GLU A 177 26.32 -26.21 13.63
C GLU A 177 25.42 -26.22 12.38
N THR A 178 24.21 -25.63 12.43
CA THR A 178 23.23 -25.65 11.33
C THR A 178 23.06 -24.23 10.78
N SER A 179 23.78 -23.89 9.72
CA SER A 179 23.56 -22.67 8.95
C SER A 179 22.29 -22.79 8.10
N GLU A 180 21.71 -21.65 7.71
CA GLU A 180 20.42 -21.50 7.02
C GLU A 180 20.40 -22.04 5.57
N ASP A 181 21.34 -22.91 5.18
CA ASP A 181 21.62 -23.31 3.79
C ASP A 181 21.01 -24.67 3.35
N GLU A 182 19.93 -25.14 4.00
CA GLU A 182 19.17 -26.33 3.55
C GLU A 182 17.68 -26.06 3.30
#